data_AF-A0A0F9MJW5-F1
#
_entry.id   AF-A0A0F9MJW5-F1
#
_cell.length_a   1.000
_cell.length_b   1.000
_cell.length_c   1.000
_cell.angle_alpha   90.00
_cell.angle_beta   90.00
_cell.angle_gamma   90.00
#
_symmetry.space_group_name_H-M   'P 1'
#
loop_
_entity.id
_entity.type
_entity.pdbx_description
1 polymer ?
#
loop_
_entity_poly.entity_id
_entity_poly.type
_entity_poly.pdbx_seq_one_letter_code
_entity_poly.pdbx_strand_id
1 'polypeptide(L)'
;LLEMEALSRLQNSRIVGLTVFREQLARQMIEFYRTIAGDTEFSIGKVGRRRSYSVVQLKDPDKYTISLRSMSKSKRQELANLAMFDAAYGKLPLRYNLENVLQVEDPDSVLRALELEEAKKADPAIGLFEMAVRSVEEAEDIEDDKLADIKKIQSQMLTERGVAVIRERKQPQQLPENARVPTVEQPPRGAPLPGGLTPPSAF
;
A
#
# COMPACT_ATOMS: atom_id res chain seq x y z
N LEU A 1 16.41 27.20 29.27
CA LEU A 1 15.64 27.87 28.20
C LEU A 1 16.55 28.48 27.15
N LEU A 2 17.54 29.30 27.52
CA LEU A 2 18.55 29.88 26.60
C LEU A 2 19.32 28.85 25.74
N GLU A 3 19.75 27.73 26.31
CA GLU A 3 20.49 26.69 25.56
C GLU A 3 19.61 26.00 24.50
N MET A 4 18.33 25.79 24.79
CA MET A 4 17.38 25.18 23.85
C MET A 4 17.09 26.13 22.67
N GLU A 5 17.11 27.44 22.91
CA GLU A 5 16.91 28.46 21.88
C GLU A 5 18.16 28.63 21.00
N ALA A 6 19.36 28.53 21.57
CA ALA A 6 20.60 28.52 20.80
C ALA A 6 20.71 27.27 19.89
N LEU A 7 20.35 26.10 20.41
CA LEU A 7 20.33 24.85 19.66
C LEU A 7 19.28 24.89 18.53
N SER A 8 18.09 25.42 18.78
CA SER A 8 17.06 25.52 17.74
C SER A 8 17.47 26.49 16.63
N ARG A 9 18.11 27.63 16.96
CA ARG A 9 18.65 28.57 15.96
C ARG A 9 19.74 27.95 15.09
N LEU A 10 20.66 27.18 15.68
CA LEU A 10 21.70 26.44 14.94
C LEU A 10 21.13 25.34 14.04
N GLN A 11 20.11 24.63 14.52
CA GLN A 11 19.42 23.63 13.70
C GLN A 11 18.66 24.28 12.54
N ASN A 12 17.99 25.40 12.79
CA ASN A 12 17.26 26.13 11.76
C ASN A 12 18.18 26.71 10.69
N SER A 13 19.31 27.33 11.06
CA SER A 13 20.26 27.84 10.08
C SER A 13 20.85 26.73 9.21
N ARG A 14 21.12 25.56 9.79
CA ARG A 14 21.53 24.36 9.06
C ARG A 14 20.45 23.87 8.08
N ILE A 15 19.18 23.84 8.50
CA ILE A 15 18.06 23.42 7.64
C ILE A 15 17.88 24.42 6.48
N VAL A 16 17.98 25.72 6.75
CA VAL A 16 17.91 26.76 5.71
C VAL A 16 19.04 26.57 4.70
N GLY A 17 20.29 26.41 5.17
CA GLY A 17 21.44 26.19 4.29
C GLY A 17 21.29 24.92 3.44
N LEU A 18 20.82 23.81 4.03
CA LEU A 18 20.55 22.57 3.29
C LEU A 18 19.43 22.72 2.27
N THR A 19 18.39 23.50 2.60
CA THR A 19 17.26 23.75 1.69
C THR A 19 17.72 24.56 0.48
N VAL A 20 18.45 25.65 0.69
CA VAL A 20 19.02 26.47 -0.40
C VAL A 20 19.98 25.65 -1.28
N PHE A 21 20.84 24.84 -0.66
CA PHE A 21 21.74 23.95 -1.41
C PHE A 21 20.97 22.95 -2.28
N ARG A 22 19.92 22.33 -1.73
CA ARG A 22 19.07 21.39 -2.49
C ARG A 22 18.29 22.07 -3.60
N GLU A 23 17.81 23.30 -3.39
CA GLU A 23 17.17 24.11 -4.43
C GLU A 23 18.13 24.39 -5.58
N GLN A 24 19.36 24.81 -5.28
CA GLN A 24 20.39 25.06 -6.29
C GLN A 24 20.78 23.78 -7.04
N LEU A 25 20.98 22.68 -6.33
CA LEU A 25 21.28 21.38 -6.94
C LEU A 25 20.13 20.93 -7.85
N ALA A 26 18.88 21.06 -7.41
CA ALA A 26 17.73 20.72 -8.24
C ALA A 26 17.66 21.57 -9.52
N ARG A 27 17.93 22.89 -9.43
CA ARG A 27 18.02 23.76 -10.61
C ARG A 27 19.12 23.30 -11.57
N GLN A 28 20.32 23.02 -11.07
CA GLN A 28 21.43 22.52 -11.88
C GLN A 28 21.12 21.17 -12.55
N MET A 29 20.45 20.26 -11.84
CA MET A 29 20.03 18.99 -12.44
C MET A 29 19.03 19.21 -13.56
N ILE A 30 18.06 20.13 -13.41
CA ILE A 30 17.10 20.42 -14.46
C ILE A 30 17.78 21.05 -15.69
N GLU A 31 18.72 21.97 -15.48
CA GLU A 31 19.54 22.54 -16.56
C GLU A 31 20.37 21.45 -17.27
N PHE A 32 20.98 20.54 -16.51
CA PHE A 32 21.73 19.41 -17.04
C PHE A 32 20.86 18.50 -17.90
N TYR A 33 19.67 18.12 -17.41
CA TYR A 33 18.74 17.28 -18.19
C TYR A 33 18.25 17.99 -19.45
N ARG A 34 17.98 19.30 -19.41
CA ARG A 34 17.58 20.06 -20.59
C ARG A 34 18.69 20.14 -21.64
N THR A 35 19.94 20.30 -21.22
CA THR A 35 21.09 20.46 -22.13
C THR A 35 21.57 19.16 -22.74
N ILE A 36 21.49 18.05 -22.00
CA ILE A 36 22.05 16.76 -22.43
C ILE A 36 20.99 15.80 -22.98
N ALA A 37 19.78 15.78 -22.41
CA ALA A 37 18.78 14.78 -22.76
C ALA A 37 17.86 15.19 -23.93
N GLY A 38 17.76 16.48 -24.27
CA GLY A 38 16.83 16.93 -25.32
C GLY A 38 15.38 16.47 -25.08
N ASP A 39 14.63 16.18 -26.15
CA ASP A 39 13.21 15.73 -26.12
C ASP A 39 12.98 14.30 -25.59
N THR A 40 13.98 13.67 -24.96
CA THR A 40 13.83 12.28 -24.52
C THR A 40 12.93 12.14 -23.28
N GLU A 41 12.16 11.06 -23.25
CA GLU A 41 11.37 10.68 -22.07
C GLU A 41 12.26 9.94 -21.07
N PHE A 42 12.24 10.37 -19.81
CA PHE A 42 12.94 9.70 -18.71
C PHE A 42 11.93 9.03 -17.78
N SER A 43 12.24 7.81 -17.34
CA SER A 43 11.37 7.06 -16.42
C SER A 43 11.91 7.12 -14.99
N ILE A 44 11.12 7.65 -14.05
CA ILE A 44 11.46 7.70 -12.63
C ILE A 44 10.56 6.71 -11.88
N GLY A 45 11.17 5.89 -11.03
CA GLY A 45 10.46 5.03 -10.07
C GLY A 45 11.10 3.67 -9.89
N LYS A 46 10.52 2.88 -8.98
CA LYS A 46 10.90 1.48 -8.76
C LYS A 46 10.36 0.60 -9.88
N VAL A 47 10.95 -0.58 -10.07
CA VAL A 47 10.46 -1.61 -11.01
C VAL A 47 8.98 -1.88 -10.70
N GLY A 48 8.11 -1.81 -11.73
CA GLY A 48 6.64 -1.93 -11.59
C GLY A 48 5.88 -0.63 -11.24
N ARG A 49 6.56 0.47 -10.91
CA ARG A 49 5.96 1.81 -10.68
C ARG A 49 6.78 2.92 -11.33
N ARG A 50 7.21 2.72 -12.57
CA ARG A 50 7.91 3.77 -13.34
C ARG A 50 6.88 4.71 -13.95
N ARG A 51 7.06 6.01 -13.73
CA ARG A 51 6.34 7.06 -14.45
C ARG A 51 7.30 7.64 -15.47
N SER A 52 6.87 7.68 -16.73
CA SER A 52 7.60 8.37 -17.80
C SER A 52 7.29 9.86 -17.73
N TYR A 53 8.33 10.67 -17.78
CA TYR A 53 8.27 12.12 -17.78
C TYR A 53 9.00 12.63 -19.02
N SER A 54 8.37 13.56 -19.74
CA SER A 54 9.00 14.20 -20.89
C SER A 54 9.68 15.50 -20.45
N VAL A 55 10.91 15.73 -20.92
CA VAL A 55 11.67 16.96 -20.67
C VAL A 55 10.98 18.20 -21.24
N VAL A 56 10.15 18.06 -22.28
CA VAL A 56 9.34 19.17 -22.85
C VAL A 56 8.36 19.76 -21.82
N GLN A 57 7.93 18.95 -20.84
CA GLN A 57 7.03 19.43 -19.78
C GLN A 57 7.76 20.31 -18.76
N LEU A 58 9.09 20.19 -18.65
CA LEU A 58 9.93 21.09 -17.86
C LEU A 58 10.15 22.38 -18.68
N LYS A 59 9.22 23.34 -18.51
CA LYS A 59 9.32 24.71 -19.05
C LYS A 59 10.55 25.45 -18.51
N ASP A 60 10.66 26.75 -18.80
CA ASP A 60 11.80 27.57 -18.37
C ASP A 60 12.10 27.46 -16.86
N PRO A 61 13.37 27.27 -16.47
CA PRO A 61 13.81 27.11 -15.08
C PRO A 61 13.48 28.28 -14.15
N ASP A 62 13.34 29.47 -14.74
CA ASP A 62 13.01 30.69 -13.99
C ASP A 62 11.51 30.85 -13.73
N LYS A 63 10.66 30.04 -14.34
CA LYS A 63 9.19 30.15 -14.23
C LYS A 63 8.54 29.22 -13.21
N TYR A 64 9.25 28.21 -12.70
CA TYR A 64 8.73 27.31 -11.68
C TYR A 64 9.40 27.51 -10.32
N THR A 65 8.62 27.32 -9.26
CA THR A 65 9.09 27.39 -7.87
C THR A 65 9.36 25.99 -7.36
N ILE A 66 10.58 25.73 -6.91
CA ILE A 66 10.94 24.47 -6.25
C ILE A 66 10.65 24.63 -4.76
N SER A 67 9.59 23.99 -4.26
CA SER A 67 9.30 23.98 -2.82
C SER A 67 9.86 22.71 -2.18
N LEU A 68 10.91 22.86 -1.36
CA LEU A 68 11.43 21.75 -0.54
C LEU A 68 10.87 21.83 0.87
N ARG A 69 10.18 20.77 1.30
CA ARG A 69 9.76 20.61 2.70
C ARG A 69 10.82 19.82 3.46
N SER A 70 11.76 20.53 4.07
CA SER A 70 12.76 19.93 4.97
C SER A 70 12.25 19.94 6.40
N MET A 71 11.73 18.82 6.90
CA MET A 71 11.40 18.65 8.31
C MET A 71 12.53 17.88 9.01
N SER A 72 13.10 18.41 10.09
CA SER A 72 13.90 17.59 11.00
C SER A 72 12.93 16.75 11.83
N LYS A 73 12.82 15.45 11.53
CA LYS A 73 12.06 14.53 12.37
C LYS A 73 12.80 14.39 13.71
N SER A 74 12.32 15.10 14.73
CA SER A 74 12.79 14.91 16.09
C SER A 74 12.23 13.59 16.61
N LYS A 75 13.03 12.77 17.29
CA LYS A 75 12.56 11.53 17.95
C LYS A 75 11.37 11.79 18.89
N ARG A 76 11.32 12.97 19.52
CA ARG A 76 10.18 13.39 20.36
C ARG A 76 8.91 13.60 19.54
N GLN A 77 9.04 14.16 18.35
CA GLN A 77 7.92 14.37 17.43
C GLN A 77 7.45 13.04 16.84
N GLU A 78 8.36 12.13 16.49
CA GLU A 78 7.99 10.78 16.05
C GLU A 78 7.21 10.02 17.13
N LEU A 79 7.66 10.10 18.39
CA LEU A 79 6.96 9.46 19.51
C LEU A 79 5.58 10.09 19.76
N ALA A 80 5.47 11.42 19.65
CA ALA A 80 4.18 12.11 19.74
C ALA A 80 3.25 11.70 18.59
N ASN A 81 3.75 11.63 17.36
CA ASN A 81 2.99 11.20 16.19
C ASN A 81 2.52 9.74 16.33
N LEU A 82 3.35 8.84 16.88
CA LEU A 82 2.96 7.46 17.17
C LEU A 82 1.85 7.40 18.22
N ALA A 83 1.96 8.17 19.30
CA ALA A 83 0.91 8.24 20.32
C ALA A 83 -0.42 8.79 19.75
N MET A 84 -0.34 9.83 18.90
CA MET A 84 -1.52 10.36 18.20
C MET A 84 -2.12 9.35 17.22
N PHE A 85 -1.28 8.59 16.52
CA PHE A 85 -1.72 7.54 15.60
C PHE A 85 -2.48 6.46 16.34
N ASP A 86 -1.95 5.96 17.46
CA ASP A 86 -2.60 4.95 18.29
C ASP A 86 -3.96 5.43 18.82
N ALA A 87 -4.04 6.69 19.27
CA ALA A 87 -5.29 7.29 19.74
C ALA A 87 -6.35 7.51 18.64
N ALA A 88 -5.90 7.71 17.40
CA ALA A 88 -6.74 7.93 16.21
C ALA A 88 -7.05 6.63 15.44
N TYR A 89 -6.37 5.53 15.77
CA TYR A 89 -6.56 4.23 15.13
C TYR A 89 -8.01 3.76 15.32
N GLY A 90 -8.65 3.34 14.23
CA GLY A 90 -10.06 2.93 14.20
C GLY A 90 -11.08 4.08 14.23
N LYS A 91 -10.69 5.32 14.55
CA LYS A 91 -11.60 6.49 14.54
C LYS A 91 -11.56 7.27 13.22
N LEU A 92 -10.38 7.36 12.62
CA LEU A 92 -10.15 8.04 11.35
C LEU A 92 -9.72 7.03 10.28
N PRO A 93 -9.99 7.31 8.99
CA PRO A 93 -9.51 6.48 7.89
C PRO A 93 -7.99 6.32 7.93
N LEU A 94 -7.51 5.09 7.72
CA LEU A 94 -6.08 4.77 7.85
C LEU A 94 -5.20 5.62 6.93
N ARG A 95 -5.64 5.90 5.70
CA ARG A 95 -4.95 6.80 4.77
C ARG A 95 -4.73 8.19 5.36
N TYR A 96 -5.75 8.75 6.00
CA TYR A 96 -5.67 10.06 6.63
C TYR A 96 -4.64 10.07 7.77
N ASN A 97 -4.61 9.01 8.57
CA ASN A 97 -3.65 8.86 9.67
C ASN A 97 -2.20 8.71 9.16
N LEU A 98 -1.99 7.97 8.07
CA LEU A 98 -0.65 7.80 7.48
C LEU A 98 -0.10 9.11 6.91
N GLU A 99 -0.94 9.89 6.22
CA GLU A 99 -0.53 11.13 5.57
C GLU A 99 -0.39 12.29 6.56
N ASN A 100 -1.36 12.48 7.46
CA ASN A 100 -1.43 13.69 8.30
C ASN A 100 -0.81 13.50 9.69
N VAL A 101 -0.89 12.30 10.27
CA VAL A 101 -0.38 12.02 11.63
C VAL A 101 1.04 11.48 11.57
N LEU A 102 1.26 10.38 10.84
CA LEU A 102 2.58 9.77 10.71
C LEU A 102 3.46 10.44 9.66
N GLN A 103 2.88 11.23 8.75
CA GLN A 103 3.60 11.95 7.70
C GLN A 103 4.50 11.00 6.88
N VAL A 104 3.92 9.87 6.47
CA VAL A 104 4.57 8.88 5.61
C VAL A 104 4.72 9.45 4.20
N GLU A 105 5.88 9.24 3.57
CA GLU A 105 6.18 9.78 2.24
C GLU A 105 5.32 9.15 1.13
N ASP A 106 5.06 7.85 1.22
CA ASP A 106 4.22 7.09 0.28
C ASP A 106 3.18 6.24 1.06
N PRO A 107 2.03 6.82 1.47
CA PRO A 107 1.01 6.10 2.21
C PRO A 107 0.40 4.95 1.38
N ASP A 108 0.35 5.07 0.05
CA ASP A 108 -0.21 4.06 -0.85
C ASP A 108 0.66 2.78 -0.89
N SER A 109 1.97 2.91 -0.64
CA SER A 109 2.84 1.73 -0.48
C SER A 109 2.51 0.94 0.78
N VAL A 110 2.23 1.63 1.88
CA VAL A 110 1.91 1.02 3.18
C VAL A 110 0.55 0.35 3.14
N LEU A 111 -0.46 1.01 2.57
CA LEU A 111 -1.79 0.44 2.42
C LEU A 111 -1.76 -0.85 1.60
N ARG A 112 -1.04 -0.87 0.47
CA ARG A 112 -0.89 -2.10 -0.33
C ARG A 112 -0.13 -3.20 0.41
N ALA A 113 0.87 -2.86 1.21
CA ALA A 113 1.55 -3.84 2.05
C ALA A 113 0.58 -4.45 3.07
N LEU A 114 -0.26 -3.63 3.70
CA LEU A 114 -1.29 -4.10 4.62
C LEU A 114 -2.37 -4.95 3.95
N GLU A 115 -2.87 -4.53 2.78
CA GLU A 115 -3.82 -5.32 1.98
C GLU A 115 -3.21 -6.67 1.59
N LEU A 116 -1.93 -6.70 1.26
CA LEU A 116 -1.20 -7.91 0.94
C LEU A 116 -0.99 -8.80 2.17
N GLU A 117 -0.74 -8.23 3.35
CA GLU A 117 -0.71 -8.96 4.61
C GLU A 117 -2.08 -9.53 5.00
N GLU A 118 -3.16 -8.76 4.80
CA GLU A 118 -4.53 -9.22 5.00
C GLU A 118 -4.91 -10.33 4.02
N ALA A 119 -4.52 -10.18 2.75
CA ALA A 119 -4.68 -11.21 1.73
C ALA A 119 -3.91 -12.48 2.09
N LYS A 120 -2.69 -12.37 2.63
CA LYS A 120 -1.92 -13.52 3.15
C LYS A 120 -2.57 -14.19 4.35
N LYS A 121 -3.20 -13.42 5.24
CA LYS A 121 -3.95 -13.95 6.38
C LYS A 121 -5.21 -14.71 5.92
N ALA A 122 -5.91 -14.19 4.91
CA ALA A 122 -7.10 -14.82 4.33
C ALA A 122 -6.77 -16.02 3.43
N ASP A 123 -5.67 -15.95 2.69
CA ASP A 123 -5.21 -17.00 1.79
C ASP A 123 -3.72 -17.32 1.99
N PRO A 124 -3.41 -18.41 2.74
CA PRO A 124 -2.03 -18.86 2.90
C PRO A 124 -1.38 -19.28 1.57
N ALA A 125 -2.14 -19.57 0.51
CA ALA A 125 -1.59 -19.89 -0.80
C ALA A 125 -0.80 -18.71 -1.39
N ILE A 126 -1.24 -17.47 -1.15
CA ILE A 126 -0.52 -16.26 -1.61
C ILE A 126 0.87 -16.20 -0.98
N GLY A 127 0.98 -16.49 0.32
CA GLY A 127 2.27 -16.58 1.00
C GLY A 127 3.17 -17.68 0.43
N LEU A 128 2.62 -18.84 0.09
CA LEU A 128 3.36 -19.95 -0.52
C LEU A 128 3.92 -19.57 -1.91
N PHE A 129 3.14 -18.87 -2.73
CA PHE A 129 3.60 -18.42 -4.04
C PHE A 129 4.68 -17.33 -3.96
N GLU A 130 4.57 -16.38 -3.03
CA GLU A 130 5.64 -15.39 -2.83
C GLU A 130 6.94 -16.04 -2.35
N MET A 131 6.87 -16.99 -1.42
CA MET A 131 8.05 -17.74 -0.98
C MET A 131 8.65 -18.55 -2.14
N ALA A 132 7.81 -19.07 -3.02
CA ALA A 132 8.26 -19.77 -4.22
C ALA A 132 9.01 -18.82 -5.18
N VAL A 133 8.46 -17.63 -5.46
CA VAL A 133 9.10 -16.62 -6.32
C VAL A 133 10.43 -16.18 -5.74
N ARG A 134 10.45 -15.83 -4.46
CA ARG A 134 11.68 -15.44 -3.76
C ARG A 134 12.74 -16.54 -3.80
N SER A 135 12.34 -17.81 -3.69
CA SER A 135 13.27 -18.93 -3.78
C SER A 135 13.86 -19.10 -5.19
N VAL A 136 13.16 -18.67 -6.25
CA VAL A 136 13.72 -18.62 -7.61
C VAL A 136 14.70 -17.46 -7.75
N GLU A 137 14.35 -16.27 -7.29
CA GLU A 137 15.24 -15.10 -7.31
C GLU A 137 16.54 -15.41 -6.54
N GLU A 138 16.43 -15.98 -5.34
CA GLU A 138 17.59 -16.42 -4.56
C GLU A 138 18.39 -17.54 -5.25
N ALA A 139 17.79 -18.34 -6.13
CA ALA A 139 18.51 -19.37 -6.89
C ALA A 139 19.29 -18.77 -8.08
N GLU A 140 18.83 -17.66 -8.64
CA GLU A 140 19.52 -16.96 -9.74
C GLU A 140 20.78 -16.23 -9.26
N ASP A 141 20.79 -15.81 -7.99
CA ASP A 141 21.91 -15.09 -7.37
C ASP A 141 22.99 -16.02 -6.78
N ILE A 142 22.81 -17.34 -6.77
CA ILE A 142 23.76 -18.31 -6.22
C ILE A 142 24.66 -18.88 -7.33
N GLU A 143 25.99 -18.75 -7.15
CA GLU A 143 26.99 -19.28 -8.11
C GLU A 143 27.17 -20.81 -8.06
N ASP A 144 26.77 -21.48 -6.96
CA ASP A 144 26.85 -22.94 -6.82
C ASP A 144 25.58 -23.61 -7.39
N ASP A 145 25.75 -24.27 -8.53
CA ASP A 145 24.69 -24.96 -9.28
C ASP A 145 23.85 -25.91 -8.41
N LYS A 146 24.45 -26.61 -7.44
CA LYS A 146 23.72 -27.57 -6.60
C LYS A 146 22.80 -26.88 -5.60
N LEU A 147 23.23 -25.75 -5.06
CA LEU A 147 22.44 -24.95 -4.14
C LEU A 147 21.34 -24.19 -4.88
N ALA A 148 21.62 -23.72 -6.09
CA ALA A 148 20.63 -23.12 -6.99
C ALA A 148 19.53 -24.14 -7.34
N ASP A 149 19.90 -25.39 -7.65
CA ASP A 149 18.93 -26.45 -7.97
C ASP A 149 18.04 -26.82 -6.77
N ILE A 150 18.60 -26.88 -5.56
CA ILE A 150 17.80 -27.11 -4.34
C ILE A 150 16.77 -26.00 -4.15
N LYS A 151 17.14 -24.75 -4.38
CA LYS A 151 16.24 -23.59 -4.27
C LYS A 151 15.15 -23.58 -5.34
N LYS A 152 15.48 -24.00 -6.57
CA LYS A 152 14.50 -24.23 -7.64
C LYS A 152 13.50 -25.34 -7.28
N ILE A 153 13.97 -26.45 -6.73
CA ILE A 153 13.09 -27.55 -6.27
C ILE A 153 12.19 -27.07 -5.12
N GLN A 154 12.72 -26.30 -4.17
CA GLN A 154 11.92 -25.70 -3.09
C GLN A 154 10.83 -24.78 -3.65
N SER A 155 11.14 -23.97 -4.66
CA SER A 155 10.14 -23.16 -5.35
C SER A 155 9.03 -24.02 -5.97
N GLN A 156 9.40 -25.08 -6.69
CA GLN A 156 8.43 -26.00 -7.30
C GLN A 156 7.52 -26.63 -6.23
N MET A 157 8.06 -27.16 -5.14
CA MET A 157 7.27 -27.71 -4.04
C MET A 157 6.30 -26.69 -3.42
N LEU A 158 6.74 -25.45 -3.24
CA LEU A 158 5.90 -24.38 -2.71
C LEU A 158 4.77 -24.01 -3.68
N THR A 159 5.04 -23.97 -4.99
CA THR A 159 4.00 -23.74 -6.00
C THR A 159 2.97 -24.88 -6.05
N GLU A 160 3.42 -26.13 -6.01
CA GLU A 160 2.54 -27.30 -5.98
C GLU A 160 1.63 -27.28 -4.75
N ARG A 161 2.20 -26.94 -3.58
CA ARG A 161 1.44 -26.80 -2.34
C ARG A 161 0.44 -25.64 -2.40
N GLY A 162 0.81 -24.51 -3.01
CA GLY A 162 -0.12 -23.41 -3.27
C GLY A 162 -1.28 -23.82 -4.18
N VAL A 163 -1.00 -24.58 -5.25
CA VAL A 163 -2.01 -25.12 -6.16
C VAL A 163 -2.93 -26.12 -5.45
N ALA A 164 -2.39 -26.97 -4.56
CA ALA A 164 -3.17 -27.92 -3.77
C ALA A 164 -4.19 -27.21 -2.87
N VAL A 165 -3.77 -26.17 -2.13
CA VAL A 165 -4.67 -25.36 -1.28
C VAL A 165 -5.78 -24.70 -2.10
N ILE A 166 -5.48 -24.20 -3.30
CA ILE A 166 -6.50 -23.63 -4.18
C ILE A 166 -7.47 -24.71 -4.70
N ARG A 167 -6.96 -25.91 -5.02
CA ARG A 167 -7.79 -27.03 -5.49
C ARG A 167 -8.74 -27.55 -4.41
N GLU A 168 -8.27 -27.66 -3.17
CA GLU A 168 -9.11 -28.03 -2.01
C GLU A 168 -10.27 -27.04 -1.81
N ARG A 169 -10.04 -25.74 -2.02
CA ARG A 169 -11.08 -24.70 -1.96
C ARG A 169 -12.08 -24.76 -3.11
N LYS A 170 -11.65 -25.22 -4.29
CA LYS A 170 -12.50 -25.36 -5.48
C LYS A 170 -13.28 -26.66 -5.52
N GLN A 171 -12.97 -27.63 -4.66
CA GLN A 171 -13.85 -28.78 -4.50
C GLN A 171 -15.17 -28.26 -3.93
N PRO A 172 -16.31 -28.47 -4.62
CA PRO A 172 -17.59 -28.21 -4.01
C PRO A 172 -17.63 -29.07 -2.75
N GLN A 173 -17.82 -28.43 -1.58
CA GLN A 173 -18.23 -29.16 -0.39
C GLN A 173 -19.41 -30.00 -0.82
N GLN A 174 -19.22 -31.32 -0.86
CA GLN A 174 -20.32 -32.24 -0.98
C GLN A 174 -21.19 -31.93 0.23
N LEU A 175 -22.27 -31.19 0.00
CA LEU A 175 -23.32 -31.02 0.99
C LEU A 175 -23.64 -32.46 1.43
N PRO A 176 -23.58 -32.78 2.73
CA PRO A 176 -23.93 -34.12 3.18
C PRO A 176 -25.32 -34.42 2.62
N GLU A 177 -25.46 -35.54 1.91
CA GLU A 177 -26.72 -35.98 1.24
C GLU A 177 -27.92 -36.09 2.20
N ASN A 178 -27.69 -35.95 3.51
CA ASN A 178 -28.70 -36.01 4.57
C ASN A 178 -29.16 -34.64 5.10
N ALA A 179 -28.79 -33.51 4.47
CA ALA A 179 -29.45 -32.25 4.74
C ALA A 179 -30.87 -32.28 4.16
N ARG A 180 -31.80 -32.90 4.90
CA ARG A 180 -33.24 -32.73 4.70
C ARG A 180 -33.49 -31.22 4.57
N VAL A 181 -33.80 -30.78 3.36
CA VAL A 181 -34.42 -29.47 3.16
C VAL A 181 -35.57 -29.41 4.15
N PRO A 182 -35.57 -28.48 5.14
CA PRO A 182 -36.75 -28.32 5.97
C PRO A 182 -37.87 -27.97 5.00
N THR A 183 -38.82 -28.89 4.87
CA THR A 183 -40.03 -28.68 4.09
C THR A 183 -40.68 -27.47 4.72
N VAL A 184 -40.55 -26.31 4.08
CA VAL A 184 -41.32 -25.13 4.46
C VAL A 184 -42.76 -25.54 4.22
N GLU A 185 -43.50 -25.81 5.30
CA GLU A 185 -44.93 -25.98 5.26
C GLU A 185 -45.50 -24.74 4.56
N GLN A 186 -45.97 -24.92 3.32
CA GLN A 186 -46.71 -23.87 2.65
C GLN A 186 -47.94 -23.60 3.52
N PRO A 187 -48.17 -22.36 3.97
CA PRO A 187 -49.38 -22.05 4.70
C PRO A 187 -50.58 -22.38 3.80
N PRO A 188 -51.67 -22.94 4.35
CA PRO A 188 -52.84 -23.30 3.57
C PRO A 188 -53.34 -22.07 2.80
N ARG A 189 -53.47 -22.21 1.48
CA ARG A 189 -54.17 -21.26 0.61
C ARG A 189 -55.57 -21.04 1.18
N GLY A 190 -55.76 -19.95 1.94
CA GLY A 190 -57.06 -19.60 2.49
C GLY A 190 -57.08 -18.90 3.86
N ALA A 191 -55.95 -18.69 4.53
CA ALA A 191 -55.95 -17.90 5.77
C ALA A 191 -56.08 -16.39 5.45
N PRO A 192 -57.06 -15.66 6.00
CA PRO A 192 -57.16 -14.22 5.83
C PRO A 192 -55.98 -13.53 6.52
N LEU A 193 -55.31 -12.63 5.79
CA LEU A 193 -54.24 -11.77 6.31
C LEU A 193 -54.77 -10.98 7.53
N PRO A 194 -54.08 -11.00 8.68
CA PRO A 194 -54.43 -10.15 9.81
C PRO A 194 -53.92 -8.73 9.50
N GLY A 195 -54.78 -7.90 8.93
CA GLY A 195 -54.41 -6.54 8.56
C GLY A 195 -55.35 -5.90 7.56
N GLY A 196 -56.66 -5.94 7.84
CA GLY A 196 -57.64 -5.16 7.09
C GLY A 196 -57.48 -3.67 7.40
N LEU A 197 -56.89 -2.91 6.48
CA LEU A 197 -57.12 -1.47 6.39
C LEU A 197 -58.48 -1.26 5.73
N THR A 198 -59.50 -0.97 6.54
CA THR A 198 -60.80 -0.48 6.06
C THR A 198 -60.63 0.92 5.48
N PRO A 199 -61.09 1.21 4.26
CA PRO A 199 -61.24 2.60 3.81
C PRO A 199 -62.43 3.27 4.54
N PRO A 200 -62.35 4.57 4.84
CA PRO A 200 -63.40 5.28 5.58
C PRO A 200 -64.66 5.43 4.72
N SER A 201 -65.80 5.04 5.31
CA SER A 201 -67.14 5.27 4.75
C SER A 201 -67.49 6.75 4.78
N ALA A 202 -68.06 7.23 3.67
CA ALA A 202 -68.57 8.58 3.47
C ALA A 202 -69.69 8.96 4.46
N PHE A 203 -69.67 10.22 4.88
CA PHE A 203 -70.83 11.05 5.18
C PHE A 203 -70.70 12.35 4.38
#